data_AF-A0A7T8GQ83-F1
#
_entry.id   AF-A0A7T8GQ83-F1
#
_cell.length_a   1.000
_cell.length_b   1.000
_cell.length_c   1.000
_cell.angle_alpha   90.00
_cell.angle_beta   90.00
_cell.angle_gamma   90.00
#
_symmetry.space_group_name_H-M   'P 1'
#
loop_
_entity.id
_entity.type
_entity.pdbx_description
1 polymer ?
#
loop_
_entity_poly.entity_id
_entity_poly.type
_entity_poly.pdbx_seq_one_letter_code
_entity_poly.pdbx_strand_id
1 'polypeptide(L)' 'MSRHRDWDISCKVYIGNLGNSASKYELEDAFSKYGPLKNVWVARNPPGFAFVEFEDPRDAEDSVRDWMERESAG' A
#
# COMPACT_ATOMS: atom_id res chain seq x y z
N MET A 1 -1.88 5.74 -24.87
CA MET A 1 -2.91 5.28 -23.91
C MET A 1 -2.41 3.99 -23.26
N SER A 2 -1.99 4.02 -21.99
CA SER A 2 -1.85 2.84 -21.09
C SER A 2 -1.29 3.29 -19.74
N ARG A 3 -2.08 4.05 -18.96
CA ARG A 3 -1.69 4.55 -17.62
C ARG A 3 -1.65 3.45 -16.53
N HIS A 4 -1.60 2.18 -16.93
CA HIS A 4 -1.69 1.03 -16.02
C HIS A 4 -0.49 0.07 -16.11
N ARG A 5 0.52 0.37 -16.94
CA ARG A 5 1.65 -0.54 -17.21
C ARG A 5 3.00 -0.12 -16.60
N ASP A 6 3.10 1.07 -16.02
CA ASP A 6 4.32 1.63 -15.42
C ASP A 6 4.23 1.71 -13.90
N TRP A 7 3.68 0.67 -13.26
CA TRP A 7 3.77 0.54 -11.81
C TRP A 7 5.12 -0.09 -11.49
N ASP A 8 6.01 0.67 -10.86
CA ASP A 8 7.27 0.12 -10.37
C ASP A 8 6.98 -0.89 -9.26
N ILE A 9 7.26 -2.16 -9.55
CA ILE A 9 6.99 -3.28 -8.65
C ILE A 9 7.81 -3.13 -7.36
N SER A 10 9.00 -2.53 -7.46
CA SER A 10 9.84 -2.14 -6.33
C SER A 10 9.23 -1.08 -5.43
N CYS A 11 8.33 -0.24 -5.96
CA CYS A 11 7.63 0.80 -5.20
C CYS A 11 6.22 0.36 -4.79
N LYS A 12 5.82 -0.88 -5.10
CA LYS A 12 4.46 -1.38 -4.91
C LYS A 12 4.36 -2.21 -3.65
N VAL A 13 3.49 -1.79 -2.74
CA VAL A 13 3.20 -2.46 -1.47
C VAL A 13 1.83 -3.13 -1.55
N TYR A 14 1.80 -4.43 -1.25
CA TYR A 14 0.57 -5.19 -1.09
C TYR A 14 0.13 -5.18 0.37
N ILE A 15 -1.15 -4.90 0.58
CA ILE A 15 -1.72 -4.76 1.91
C ILE A 15 -2.94 -5.67 1.94
N GLY A 16 -2.78 -6.81 2.59
CA GLY A 16 -3.84 -7.80 2.83
C GLY A 16 -4.42 -7.67 4.23
N ASN A 17 -5.46 -8.46 4.52
CA ASN A 17 -6.13 -8.51 5.83
C ASN A 17 -6.68 -7.15 6.31
N LEU A 18 -6.98 -6.28 5.35
CA LEU A 18 -7.60 -5.02 5.65
C LEU A 18 -9.02 -5.26 6.15
N GLY A 19 -9.30 -4.87 7.39
CA GLY A 19 -10.65 -4.95 7.96
C GLY A 19 -11.67 -4.24 7.06
N ASN A 20 -12.96 -4.58 7.21
CA ASN A 20 -14.03 -4.06 6.34
C ASN A 20 -14.15 -2.51 6.31
N SER A 21 -13.43 -1.79 7.17
CA SER A 21 -13.39 -0.34 7.25
C SER A 21 -12.18 0.31 6.56
N ALA A 22 -11.20 -0.47 6.10
CA ALA A 22 -10.01 0.08 5.48
C ALA A 22 -10.35 0.85 4.21
N SER A 23 -10.05 2.15 4.23
CA SER A 23 -10.33 3.07 3.14
C SER A 23 -9.03 3.56 2.52
N LYS A 24 -9.10 4.01 1.27
CA LYS A 24 -7.95 4.62 0.57
C LYS A 24 -7.29 5.68 1.45
N TYR A 25 -8.11 6.50 2.10
CA TYR A 25 -7.65 7.59 2.97
C TYR A 25 -6.84 7.09 4.18
N GLU A 26 -7.26 5.99 4.81
CA GLU A 26 -6.53 5.40 5.97
C GLU A 26 -5.19 4.84 5.53
N LEU A 27 -5.14 4.18 4.38
CA LEU A 27 -3.89 3.68 3.80
C LEU A 27 -2.99 4.85 3.39
N GLU A 28 -3.56 5.89 2.79
CA GLU A 28 -2.79 7.06 2.40
C GLU A 28 -2.18 7.74 3.64
N ASP A 29 -2.95 7.94 4.71
CA ASP A 29 -2.47 8.52 5.98
C ASP A 29 -1.43 7.62 6.67
N ALA A 30 -1.71 6.33 6.81
CA ALA A 30 -0.82 5.37 7.47
C ALA A 30 0.51 5.18 6.76
N PHE A 31 0.53 5.29 5.41
CA PHE A 31 1.74 5.12 4.61
C PHE A 31 2.43 6.46 4.27
N SER A 32 1.71 7.59 4.32
CA SER A 32 2.28 8.94 4.18
C SER A 32 3.35 9.25 5.24
N LYS A 33 3.31 8.57 6.39
CA LYS A 33 4.35 8.69 7.43
C LYS A 33 5.73 8.20 6.98
N TYR A 34 5.80 7.28 6.00
CA TYR A 34 7.07 6.76 5.49
C TYR A 34 7.58 7.62 4.33
N GLY A 35 6.70 8.07 3.45
CA GLY A 35 7.08 8.84 2.28
C GLY A 35 5.91 9.21 1.37
N PRO A 36 6.18 10.03 0.34
CA PRO A 36 5.17 10.46 -0.62
C PRO A 36 4.63 9.27 -1.43
N LEU A 37 3.30 9.19 -1.46
CA LEU A 37 2.56 8.15 -2.17
C LEU A 37 2.24 8.61 -3.58
N LYS A 38 2.67 7.81 -4.55
CA LYS A 38 2.40 8.04 -5.98
C LYS A 38 0.99 7.61 -6.35
N ASN A 39 0.50 6.51 -5.80
CA ASN A 39 -0.83 5.99 -6.09
C ASN A 39 -1.35 5.08 -4.97
N VAL A 40 -2.65 5.15 -4.66
CA VAL A 40 -3.28 4.23 -3.70
C VAL A 40 -4.55 3.65 -4.30
N TRP A 41 -4.60 2.32 -4.33
CA TRP A 41 -5.72 1.56 -4.87
C TRP A 41 -6.26 0.61 -3.82
N VAL A 42 -7.57 0.67 -3.58
CA VAL A 42 -8.24 -0.21 -2.61
C VAL A 42 -9.19 -1.12 -3.35
N ALA A 43 -9.05 -2.41 -3.14
CA ALA A 43 -9.96 -3.36 -3.71
C ALA A 43 -11.25 -3.40 -2.93
N ARG A 44 -12.36 -3.39 -3.67
CA ARG A 44 -13.70 -3.53 -3.11
C ARG A 44 -14.34 -4.86 -3.47
N ASN A 45 -13.74 -5.63 -4.39
CA ASN A 45 -14.26 -6.92 -4.82
C ASN A 45 -13.13 -7.85 -5.29
N PRO A 46 -12.67 -8.83 -4.48
CA PRO A 46 -13.05 -9.05 -3.07
C PRO A 46 -12.68 -7.87 -2.14
N PRO A 47 -13.40 -7.65 -1.03
CA PRO A 47 -12.98 -6.71 0.01
C PRO A 47 -11.82 -7.31 0.83
N GLY A 48 -10.92 -6.46 1.33
CA GLY A 48 -9.86 -6.85 2.27
C GLY A 48 -8.44 -6.80 1.71
N PHE A 49 -8.24 -6.19 0.54
CA PHE A 49 -6.90 -5.92 0.01
C PHE A 49 -6.77 -4.53 -0.58
N ALA A 50 -5.57 -4.00 -0.53
CA ALA A 50 -5.20 -2.75 -1.17
C ALA A 50 -3.77 -2.83 -1.70
N PHE A 51 -3.46 -1.90 -2.59
CA PHE A 51 -2.12 -1.68 -3.12
C PHE A 51 -1.77 -0.21 -2.99
N VAL A 52 -0.55 0.03 -2.53
CA VAL A 52 0.03 1.37 -2.39
C VAL A 52 1.27 1.44 -3.27
N GLU A 53 1.44 2.54 -3.98
CA GLU A 53 2.63 2.88 -4.77
C GLU A 53 3.33 4.05 -4.10
N PHE A 54 4.60 3.88 -3.78
CA PHE A 54 5.47 4.96 -3.34
C PHE A 54 6.15 5.65 -4.51
N GLU A 55 6.62 6.86 -4.27
CA GLU A 55 7.50 7.56 -5.21
C GLU A 55 8.92 6.97 -5.21
N ASP A 56 9.47 6.62 -4.04
CA ASP A 56 10.77 5.98 -3.89
C ASP A 56 10.63 4.50 -3.44
N PRO A 57 11.36 3.56 -4.06
CA PRO A 57 11.31 2.14 -3.68
C PRO A 57 11.83 1.89 -2.26
N ARG A 58 12.69 2.76 -1.71
CA ARG A 58 13.17 2.64 -0.33
C ARG A 58 12.05 2.86 0.69
N ASP A 59 11.15 3.80 0.42
CA ASP A 59 9.99 4.07 1.27
C ASP A 59 8.99 2.89 1.22
N ALA A 60 8.83 2.29 0.03
CA ALA A 60 8.05 1.06 -0.12
C ALA A 60 8.65 -0.11 0.67
N GLU A 61 9.97 -0.30 0.62
CA GLU A 61 10.64 -1.38 1.33
C GLU A 61 10.58 -1.19 2.86
N ASP A 62 10.77 0.05 3.34
CA ASP A 62 10.70 0.38 4.77
C ASP A 62 9.27 0.20 5.32
N SER A 63 8.27 0.67 4.55
CA SER A 63 6.86 0.53 4.91
C SER A 63 6.38 -0.93 4.91
N VAL A 64 6.82 -1.76 3.95
CA VAL A 64 6.54 -3.21 3.96
C VAL A 64 7.13 -3.86 5.20
N ARG A 65 8.36 -3.50 5.56
CA ARG A 65 9.06 -4.06 6.72
C ARG A 65 8.37 -3.73 8.03
N ASP A 66 8.00 -2.46 8.25
CA ASP A 66 7.25 -2.05 9.45
C ASP A 66 5.83 -2.64 9.47
N TRP A 67 5.15 -2.65 8.31
CA TRP A 67 3.78 -3.17 8.21
C TRP A 67 3.70 -4.68 8.41
N MET A 68 4.65 -5.45 7.86
CA MET A 68 4.69 -6.91 8.00
C MET A 68 5.02 -7.35 9.44
N GLU A 69 5.88 -6.62 10.15
CA GLU A 69 6.21 -6.93 11.56
C GLU A 69 4.99 -6.79 12.48
N ARG A 70 4.09 -5.84 12.17
CA ARG A 70 2.88 -5.57 12.97
C ARG A 70 1.79 -6.62 12.80
N GLU A 71 1.67 -7.20 11.60
CA GLU A 71 0.65 -8.23 11.31
C GLU A 71 1.12 -9.65 11.65
N SER A 72 2.44 -9.90 11.74
CA SER A 72 2.97 -11.23 12.11
C SER A 72 2.84 -11.55 13.61
N ALA A 73 2.34 -10.63 14.43
CA ALA A 73 2.17 -10.80 15.88
C ALA A 73 0.72 -11.11 16.31
N GLY A 74 -0.22 -11.30 15.36
CA GLY A 74 -1.64 -11.55 15.61
C GLY A 74 -2.11 -12.94 15.24
#